data_AF-A0A7J0ABU3-F1
#
_entry.id   AF-A0A7J0ABU3-F1
#
_cell.length_a   1.000
_cell.length_b   1.000
_cell.length_c   1.000
_cell.angle_alpha   90.00
_cell.angle_beta   90.00
_cell.angle_gamma   90.00
#
_symmetry.space_group_name_H-M   'P 1'
#
loop_
_entity.id
_entity.type
_entity.pdbx_description
1 polymer ?
#
loop_
_entity_poly.entity_id
_entity_poly.type
_entity_poly.pdbx_seq_one_letter_code
_entity_poly.pdbx_strand_id
1 'polypeptide(L)'
;MENKEIKFIADRYKKGRFSTDKAWNSLSIRPVSIWRKYRVAAAVSAAVVLTASAAIIYKASTAPSISSGTEVTAPIETDKDVVKAIDFENTPLTVVVEKINETYNVKVTGLPESPEEYRLSLHYEGTASDLVETINEILGTELTVKNQ
;
A
#
# COMPACT_ATOMS: atom_id res chain seq x y z
N MET A 1 -31.93 42.93 -23.20
CA MET A 1 -30.45 42.94 -23.08
C MET A 1 -29.80 42.08 -24.16
N GLU A 2 -30.38 40.94 -24.53
CA GLU A 2 -29.97 40.02 -25.61
C GLU A 2 -29.41 40.63 -26.91
N ASN A 3 -30.08 41.63 -27.49
CA ASN A 3 -29.68 42.16 -28.79
C ASN A 3 -28.33 42.90 -28.79
N LYS A 4 -27.89 43.45 -27.64
CA LYS A 4 -26.59 44.13 -27.54
C LYS A 4 -25.45 43.11 -27.51
N GLU A 5 -25.65 41.99 -26.83
CA GLU A 5 -24.65 40.92 -26.71
C GLU A 5 -24.43 40.20 -28.04
N ILE A 6 -25.50 39.85 -28.74
CA ILE A 6 -25.42 39.21 -30.06
C ILE A 6 -24.68 40.11 -31.06
N LYS A 7 -25.01 41.42 -31.06
CA LYS A 7 -24.33 42.39 -31.93
C LYS A 7 -22.84 42.55 -31.57
N PHE A 8 -22.51 42.53 -30.28
CA PHE A 8 -21.12 42.58 -29.81
C PHE A 8 -20.32 41.34 -30.25
N ILE A 9 -20.90 40.15 -30.15
CA ILE A 9 -20.27 38.90 -30.57
C ILE A 9 -20.06 38.93 -32.09
N ALA A 10 -21.07 39.32 -32.87
CA ALA A 10 -20.97 39.37 -34.33
C ALA A 10 -19.87 40.33 -34.83
N ASP A 11 -19.71 41.48 -34.18
CA ASP A 11 -18.73 42.51 -34.56
C ASP A 11 -17.28 42.12 -34.16
N ARG A 12 -17.13 41.36 -33.07
CA ARG A 12 -15.82 40.92 -32.55
C ARG A 12 -15.39 39.55 -33.05
N TYR A 13 -16.32 38.71 -33.52
CA TYR A 13 -16.02 37.35 -33.93
C TYR A 13 -15.22 37.32 -35.23
N LYS A 14 -13.99 36.81 -35.16
CA LYS A 14 -13.15 36.54 -36.33
C LYS A 14 -13.05 35.05 -36.56
N LYS A 15 -13.58 34.59 -37.69
CA LYS A 15 -13.56 33.18 -38.10
C LYS A 15 -12.13 32.63 -38.06
N GLY A 16 -11.93 31.55 -37.29
CA GLY A 16 -10.64 30.86 -37.20
C GLY A 16 -9.64 31.39 -36.15
N ARG A 17 -9.98 32.44 -35.38
CA ARG A 17 -9.17 32.88 -34.21
C ARG A 17 -9.23 31.88 -33.04
N PHE A 18 -10.30 31.10 -32.94
CA PHE A 18 -10.51 30.06 -31.92
C PHE A 18 -10.24 28.65 -32.47
N SER A 19 -9.22 28.50 -33.32
CA SER A 19 -8.79 27.19 -33.79
C SER A 19 -7.93 26.53 -32.70
N THR A 20 -8.45 25.45 -32.10
CA THR A 20 -7.71 24.62 -31.14
C THR A 20 -6.43 24.10 -31.76
N ASP A 21 -6.48 23.60 -32.99
CA ASP A 21 -5.31 23.02 -33.66
C ASP A 21 -4.19 24.03 -33.89
N LYS A 22 -4.53 25.26 -34.31
CA LYS A 22 -3.55 26.35 -34.45
C LYS A 22 -2.99 26.80 -33.11
N ALA A 23 -3.82 26.83 -32.06
CA ALA A 23 -3.37 27.18 -30.71
C ALA A 23 -2.36 26.15 -30.18
N TRP A 24 -2.64 24.85 -30.31
CA TRP A 24 -1.72 23.78 -29.92
C TRP A 24 -0.38 23.85 -30.68
N ASN A 25 -0.43 24.12 -31.99
CA ASN A 25 0.79 24.26 -32.81
C ASN A 25 1.61 25.51 -32.42
N SER A 26 0.95 26.62 -32.06
CA SER A 26 1.63 27.85 -31.61
C SER A 26 2.36 27.68 -30.26
N LEU A 27 1.86 26.77 -29.42
CA LEU A 27 2.45 26.45 -28.13
C LEU A 27 3.55 25.38 -28.24
N SER A 28 3.92 24.94 -29.45
CA SER A 28 4.83 23.81 -29.72
C SER A 28 4.40 22.48 -29.09
N ILE A 29 3.14 22.38 -28.64
CA ILE A 29 2.57 21.18 -28.08
C ILE A 29 2.12 20.31 -29.26
N ARG A 30 2.97 19.35 -29.64
CA ARG A 30 2.64 18.43 -30.71
C ARG A 30 1.41 17.61 -30.32
N PRO A 31 0.38 17.53 -31.18
CA PRO A 31 -0.76 16.67 -30.92
C PRO A 31 -0.27 15.24 -30.74
N VAL A 32 -0.73 14.60 -29.67
CA VAL A 32 -0.28 13.25 -29.32
C VAL A 32 -0.73 12.31 -30.44
N SER A 33 0.22 11.70 -31.13
CA SER A 33 -0.07 10.75 -32.21
C SER A 33 -0.99 9.64 -31.70
N ILE A 34 -2.02 9.31 -32.49
CA ILE A 34 -2.97 8.23 -32.21
C ILE A 34 -2.24 6.91 -31.94
N TRP A 35 -1.12 6.66 -32.63
CA TRP A 35 -0.23 5.52 -32.40
C TRP A 35 0.38 5.49 -30.99
N ARG A 36 0.66 6.64 -30.40
CA ARG A 36 1.18 6.73 -29.02
C ARG A 36 0.10 6.35 -28.00
N LYS A 37 -1.18 6.64 -28.27
CA LYS A 37 -2.31 6.22 -27.42
C LYS A 37 -2.45 4.69 -27.40
N TYR A 38 -2.33 4.03 -28.56
CA TYR A 38 -2.35 2.57 -28.64
C TYR A 38 -1.16 1.91 -27.95
N ARG A 39 0.04 2.49 -28.04
CA ARG A 39 1.24 1.99 -27.33
C ARG A 39 1.09 2.06 -25.81
N VAL A 40 0.46 3.12 -25.28
CA VAL A 40 0.17 3.24 -23.84
C VAL A 40 -0.84 2.19 -23.41
N ALA A 41 -1.94 2.02 -24.16
CA ALA A 41 -2.94 1.00 -23.86
C ALA A 41 -2.34 -0.42 -23.84
N ALA A 42 -1.49 -0.76 -24.83
CA ALA A 42 -0.81 -2.04 -24.90
C ALA A 42 0.12 -2.30 -23.71
N ALA A 43 0.87 -1.28 -23.26
CA ALA A 43 1.74 -1.38 -22.10
C ALA A 43 0.96 -1.63 -20.80
N VAL A 44 -0.16 -0.93 -20.62
CA VAL A 44 -1.05 -1.12 -19.45
C VAL A 44 -1.67 -2.53 -19.47
N SER A 45 -2.14 -3.00 -20.62
CA SER A 45 -2.68 -4.37 -20.72
C SER A 45 -1.62 -5.45 -20.46
N ALA A 46 -0.38 -5.25 -20.94
CA ALA A 46 0.70 -6.18 -20.68
C ALA A 46 1.07 -6.25 -19.20
N ALA A 47 1.10 -5.11 -18.50
CA ALA A 47 1.35 -5.06 -17.06
C ALA A 47 0.26 -5.82 -16.29
N VAL A 48 -1.03 -5.59 -16.59
CA VAL A 48 -2.15 -6.28 -15.93
C VAL A 48 -2.11 -7.80 -16.15
N VAL A 49 -1.82 -8.25 -17.37
CA VAL A 49 -1.69 -9.69 -17.68
C VAL A 49 -0.51 -10.31 -16.92
N LEU A 50 0.64 -9.63 -16.85
CA LEU A 50 1.80 -10.12 -16.11
C LEU A 50 1.55 -10.18 -14.61
N THR A 51 0.90 -9.17 -14.02
CA THR A 51 0.55 -9.17 -12.58
C THR A 51 -0.48 -10.26 -12.25
N ALA A 52 -1.49 -10.45 -13.10
CA ALA A 52 -2.48 -11.53 -12.92
C ALA A 52 -1.83 -12.92 -13.03
N SER A 53 -0.94 -13.13 -14.01
CA SER A 53 -0.27 -14.41 -14.18
C SER A 53 0.72 -14.71 -13.05
N ALA A 54 1.44 -13.71 -12.55
CA ALA A 54 2.32 -13.86 -11.38
C ALA A 54 1.52 -14.18 -10.11
N ALA A 55 0.36 -13.54 -9.90
CA ALA A 55 -0.51 -13.84 -8.76
C ALA A 55 -1.07 -15.28 -8.82
N ILE A 56 -1.42 -15.78 -10.03
CA ILE A 56 -1.87 -17.17 -10.22
C ILE A 56 -0.74 -18.14 -9.91
N ILE A 57 0.47 -17.89 -10.42
CA ILE A 57 1.63 -18.76 -10.16
C ILE A 57 2.01 -18.71 -8.69
N TYR A 58 2.07 -17.53 -8.07
CA TYR A 58 2.37 -17.38 -6.65
C TYR A 58 1.32 -18.07 -5.76
N LYS A 59 0.03 -17.94 -6.11
CA LYS A 59 -1.05 -18.70 -5.46
C LYS A 59 -0.97 -20.19 -5.73
N ALA A 60 -0.52 -20.65 -6.90
CA ALA A 60 -0.36 -22.07 -7.22
C ALA A 60 0.86 -22.70 -6.52
N SER A 61 1.93 -21.93 -6.33
CA SER A 61 3.12 -22.34 -5.57
C SER A 61 2.88 -22.31 -4.04
N THR A 62 1.96 -21.45 -3.60
CA THR A 62 1.52 -21.33 -2.19
C THR A 62 0.28 -22.21 -1.92
N ALA A 63 -0.39 -22.72 -2.95
CA ALA A 63 -1.49 -23.64 -2.78
C ALA A 63 -0.91 -25.01 -2.36
N PRO A 64 -1.38 -25.59 -1.25
CA PRO A 64 -0.99 -26.93 -0.89
C PRO A 64 -1.44 -27.86 -2.00
N SER A 65 -0.55 -28.76 -2.44
CA SER A 65 -0.87 -29.83 -3.36
C SER A 65 -2.04 -30.63 -2.79
N ILE A 66 -3.22 -30.55 -3.42
CA ILE A 66 -4.31 -31.49 -3.14
C ILE A 66 -3.95 -32.78 -3.88
N SER A 67 -3.06 -33.55 -3.26
CA SER A 67 -2.98 -34.99 -3.44
C SER A 67 -4.25 -35.58 -2.82
N SER A 68 -5.10 -36.16 -3.65
CA SER A 68 -6.20 -37.00 -3.19
C SER A 68 -5.68 -38.10 -2.26
N GLY A 69 -6.27 -38.19 -1.06
CA GLY A 69 -6.07 -39.31 -0.14
C GLY A 69 -4.96 -39.11 0.87
N THR A 70 -5.30 -38.54 2.03
CA THR A 70 -5.02 -39.01 3.41
C THR A 70 -5.17 -37.81 4.33
N GLU A 71 -6.05 -37.91 5.32
CA GLU A 71 -6.18 -36.96 6.42
C GLU A 71 -4.80 -36.68 7.05
N VAL A 72 -4.35 -35.43 7.00
CA VAL A 72 -3.23 -34.96 7.82
C VAL A 72 -3.59 -33.58 8.37
N THR A 73 -4.07 -33.58 9.61
CA THR A 73 -4.12 -32.42 10.49
C THR A 73 -2.69 -31.96 10.79
N ALA A 74 -2.30 -30.73 10.42
CA ALA A 74 -1.03 -30.09 10.82
C ALA A 74 -1.16 -28.55 10.71
N PRO A 75 -0.39 -27.76 11.49
CA PRO A 75 -0.93 -26.88 12.53
C PRO A 75 -0.94 -25.39 12.12
N ILE A 76 -1.60 -24.57 12.93
CA ILE A 76 -1.53 -23.10 12.86
C ILE A 76 -0.07 -22.72 13.18
N GLU A 77 0.75 -22.46 12.16
CA GLU A 77 2.14 -22.05 12.35
C GLU A 77 2.17 -20.60 12.83
N THR A 78 2.74 -20.40 14.02
CA THR A 78 2.95 -19.08 14.62
C THR A 78 4.09 -18.36 13.90
N ASP A 79 3.79 -17.24 13.23
CA ASP A 79 4.69 -16.40 12.40
C ASP A 79 5.73 -15.58 13.21
N LYS A 80 6.36 -16.17 14.22
CA LYS A 80 7.36 -15.46 15.04
C LYS A 80 8.62 -15.05 14.27
N ASP A 81 9.00 -15.86 13.30
CA ASP A 81 10.25 -15.71 12.53
C ASP A 81 10.04 -14.98 11.21
N VAL A 82 8.81 -14.54 10.92
CA VAL A 82 8.50 -13.80 9.69
C VAL A 82 8.91 -12.34 9.88
N VAL A 83 9.76 -11.84 8.98
CA VAL A 83 10.18 -10.43 8.97
C VAL A 83 9.03 -9.54 8.50
N LYS A 84 8.65 -8.55 9.31
CA LYS A 84 7.61 -7.55 9.00
C LYS A 84 8.11 -6.16 9.38
N ALA A 85 7.57 -5.13 8.71
CA ALA A 85 7.85 -3.73 9.02
C ALA A 85 6.67 -3.11 9.78
N ILE A 86 6.95 -2.43 10.89
CA ILE A 86 5.95 -1.76 11.73
C ILE A 86 6.42 -0.36 12.10
N ASP A 87 5.49 0.59 12.00
CA ASP A 87 5.64 1.95 12.47
C ASP A 87 4.81 2.23 13.73
N PHE A 88 5.44 2.88 14.69
CA PHE A 88 4.83 3.48 15.86
C PHE A 88 5.13 4.98 15.89
N GLU A 89 4.10 5.78 16.14
CA GLU A 89 4.20 7.24 16.17
C GLU A 89 3.51 7.75 17.43
N ASN A 90 4.32 7.98 18.46
CA ASN A 90 3.88 8.46 19.77
C ASN A 90 2.77 7.55 20.35
N THR A 91 2.92 6.24 20.18
CA THR A 91 1.89 5.24 20.48
C THR A 91 2.04 4.75 21.92
N PRO A 92 0.96 4.65 22.73
CA PRO A 92 1.03 4.08 24.07
C PRO A 92 1.35 2.58 24.03
N LEU A 93 2.08 2.08 25.03
CA LEU A 93 2.60 0.71 25.06
C LEU A 93 1.50 -0.37 24.95
N THR A 94 0.32 -0.11 25.50
CA THR A 94 -0.86 -1.01 25.38
C THR A 94 -1.24 -1.25 23.92
N VAL A 95 -1.27 -0.20 23.11
CA VAL A 95 -1.62 -0.26 21.68
C VAL A 95 -0.47 -0.85 20.86
N VAL A 96 0.78 -0.59 21.26
CA VAL A 96 1.97 -1.22 20.67
C VAL A 96 1.88 -2.74 20.81
N VAL A 97 1.58 -3.24 22.01
CA VAL A 97 1.46 -4.69 22.28
C VAL A 97 0.33 -5.33 21.48
N GLU A 98 -0.84 -4.70 21.40
CA GLU A 98 -1.96 -5.18 20.59
C GLU A 98 -1.57 -5.30 19.11
N LYS A 99 -0.93 -4.26 18.56
CA LYS A 99 -0.48 -4.25 17.17
C LYS A 99 0.59 -5.32 16.89
N ILE A 100 1.48 -5.60 17.83
CA ILE A 100 2.47 -6.69 17.71
C ILE A 100 1.78 -8.05 17.70
N ASN A 101 0.81 -8.26 18.60
CA ASN A 101 0.05 -9.50 18.68
C ASN A 101 -0.68 -9.78 17.37
N GLU A 102 -1.33 -8.78 16.79
CA GLU A 102 -2.02 -8.91 15.49
C GLU A 102 -1.04 -9.12 14.34
N THR A 103 0.04 -8.34 14.29
CA THR A 103 0.94 -8.35 13.14
C THR A 103 1.72 -9.65 13.04
N TYR A 104 2.18 -10.20 14.15
CA TYR A 104 2.97 -11.44 14.18
C TYR A 104 2.19 -12.67 14.64
N ASN A 105 0.89 -12.53 14.96
CA ASN A 105 0.05 -13.60 15.50
C ASN A 105 0.68 -14.25 16.75
N VAL A 106 1.17 -13.40 17.66
CA VAL A 106 1.86 -13.76 18.90
C VAL A 106 1.10 -13.26 20.11
N LYS A 107 1.46 -13.76 21.30
CA LYS A 107 0.96 -13.23 22.57
C LYS A 107 2.11 -12.63 23.38
N VAL A 108 2.13 -11.30 23.47
CA VAL A 108 3.07 -10.57 24.32
C VAL A 108 2.52 -10.44 25.74
N THR A 109 3.33 -10.75 26.74
CA THR A 109 3.01 -10.69 28.18
C THR A 109 4.07 -9.91 28.95
N GLY A 110 3.77 -9.47 30.18
CA GLY A 110 4.73 -8.73 31.02
C GLY A 110 4.63 -7.20 30.93
N LEU A 111 3.42 -6.67 30.68
CA LEU A 111 3.17 -5.23 30.72
C LEU A 111 3.48 -4.66 32.12
N PRO A 112 4.14 -3.50 32.23
CA PRO A 112 4.41 -2.83 33.50
C PRO A 112 3.11 -2.31 34.16
N GLU A 113 3.16 -1.95 35.45
CA GLU A 113 1.97 -1.50 36.20
C GLU A 113 1.31 -0.23 35.62
N SER A 114 2.07 0.61 34.91
CA SER A 114 1.59 1.85 34.28
C SER A 114 1.93 1.90 32.78
N PRO A 115 1.31 1.06 31.94
CA PRO A 115 1.66 0.96 30.51
C PRO A 115 1.22 2.18 29.69
N GLU A 116 0.34 3.01 30.23
CA GLU A 116 -0.19 4.22 29.57
C GLU A 116 0.80 5.39 29.57
N GLU A 117 1.77 5.39 30.49
CA GLU A 117 2.79 6.45 30.59
C GLU A 117 3.90 6.30 29.55
N TYR A 118 4.08 5.09 29.02
CA TYR A 118 5.10 4.79 28.02
C TYR A 118 4.56 5.04 26.62
N ARG A 119 5.22 5.95 25.89
CA ARG A 119 4.94 6.24 24.49
C ARG A 119 6.14 5.91 23.63
N LEU A 120 5.90 5.22 22.53
CA LEU A 120 6.93 4.75 21.61
C LEU A 120 6.74 5.40 20.23
N SER A 121 7.80 6.01 19.72
CA SER A 121 7.97 6.34 18.31
C SER A 121 9.14 5.52 17.77
N LEU A 122 8.86 4.56 16.89
CA LEU A 122 9.86 3.64 16.36
C LEU A 122 9.40 3.14 14.99
N HIS A 123 10.30 3.22 14.01
CA HIS A 123 10.21 2.43 12.78
C HIS A 123 11.08 1.20 12.97
N TYR A 124 10.50 0.01 12.80
CA TYR A 124 11.20 -1.25 12.99
C TYR A 124 10.88 -2.23 11.86
N GLU A 125 11.90 -2.94 11.38
CA GLU A 125 11.79 -4.01 10.39
C GLU A 125 12.54 -5.24 10.91
N GLY A 126 11.81 -6.31 11.19
CA GLY A 126 12.38 -7.50 11.79
C GLY A 126 11.34 -8.49 12.32
N THR A 127 11.73 -9.32 13.29
CA THR A 127 10.88 -10.38 13.86
C THR A 127 10.19 -9.90 15.14
N ALA A 128 9.18 -10.65 15.60
CA ALA A 128 8.47 -10.32 16.83
C ALA A 128 9.39 -10.35 18.08
N SER A 129 10.35 -11.28 18.10
CA SER A 129 11.27 -11.44 19.23
C SER A 129 12.21 -10.25 19.36
N ASP A 130 12.84 -9.87 18.24
CA ASP A 130 13.82 -8.78 18.20
C ASP A 130 13.14 -7.40 18.38
N LEU A 131 11.90 -7.24 17.89
CA LEU A 131 11.10 -6.04 18.20
C LEU A 131 10.85 -5.90 19.71
N VAL A 132 10.47 -6.98 20.38
CA VAL A 132 10.16 -6.92 21.82
C VAL A 132 11.43 -6.74 22.66
N GLU A 133 12.55 -7.33 22.24
CA GLU A 133 13.86 -7.06 22.84
C GLU A 133 14.24 -5.58 22.70
N THR A 134 14.09 -5.02 21.50
CA THR A 134 14.32 -3.58 21.25
C THR A 134 13.43 -2.70 22.12
N ILE A 135 12.14 -3.03 22.27
CA ILE A 135 11.22 -2.29 23.14
C ILE A 135 11.67 -2.35 24.60
N ASN A 136 12.11 -3.53 25.06
CA ASN A 136 12.64 -3.72 26.40
C ASN A 136 13.90 -2.89 26.65
N GLU A 137 14.81 -2.80 25.69
CA GLU A 137 16.00 -1.96 25.78
C GLU A 137 15.66 -0.46 25.85
N ILE A 138 14.70 -0.01 25.03
CA ILE A 138 14.33 1.42 24.96
C ILE A 138 13.56 1.86 26.21
N LEU A 139 12.59 1.07 26.65
CA LEU A 139 11.67 1.45 27.72
C LEU A 139 12.07 0.88 29.09
N GLY A 140 13.11 0.03 29.15
CA GLY A 140 13.50 -0.67 30.38
C GLY A 140 12.43 -1.63 30.87
N THR A 141 11.66 -2.24 29.95
CA THR A 141 10.56 -3.16 30.28
C THR A 141 10.99 -4.63 30.23
N GLU A 142 10.17 -5.53 30.77
CA GLU A 142 10.41 -6.98 30.77
C GLU A 142 9.32 -7.73 29.98
N LEU A 143 9.02 -7.24 28.76
CA LEU A 143 8.05 -7.87 27.88
C LEU A 143 8.57 -9.21 27.35
N THR A 144 7.68 -10.18 27.20
CA THR A 144 7.99 -11.54 26.77
C THR A 144 7.03 -12.00 25.68
N VAL A 145 7.55 -12.66 24.64
CA VAL A 145 6.75 -13.14 23.49
C VAL A 145 6.49 -14.64 23.59
N LYS A 146 5.21 -15.03 23.64
CA LYS A 146 4.79 -16.45 23.60
C LYS A 146 4.08 -16.77 22.29
N ASN A 147 4.21 -18.02 21.85
CA ASN A 147 3.40 -18.56 20.75
C ASN A 147 1.95 -18.56 21.24
N GLN A 148 1.01 -18.24 20.36
CA GLN A 148 -0.41 -18.28 20.68
C GLN A 148 -0.90 -19.72 20.85
#